data_AF-A0A1I5H5Q3-F1
#
_entry.id   AF-A0A1I5H5Q3-F1
#
_cell.length_a   1.000
_cell.length_b   1.000
_cell.length_c   1.000
_cell.angle_alpha   90.00
_cell.angle_beta   90.00
_cell.angle_gamma   90.00
#
_symmetry.space_group_name_H-M   'P 1'
#
loop_
_entity.id
_entity.type
_entity.pdbx_description
1 polymer ?
#
loop_
_entity_poly.entity_id
_entity_poly.type
_entity_poly.pdbx_seq_one_letter_code
_entity_poly.pdbx_strand_id
1 'polypeptide(L)'
;MSTSRPYTLRVAGDLRARIEAEAAKLECSPSDLIRRAIEQHLDGRKLLEGSERRHLRVTEYMQVALDAIIRENHPELRETLVLEADRRMKLHHGA
;
A
#
# COMPACT_ATOMS: atom_id res chain seq x y z
N MET A 1 19.07 3.01 -23.54
CA MET A 1 19.25 4.42 -23.10
C MET A 1 17.87 4.99 -22.79
N SER A 2 17.58 5.35 -21.55
CA SER A 2 16.31 6.02 -21.22
C SER A 2 16.33 7.42 -21.81
N THR A 3 15.31 7.79 -22.59
CA THR A 3 15.24 9.12 -23.19
C THR A 3 14.62 10.09 -22.18
N SER A 4 15.42 11.00 -21.64
CA SER A 4 14.90 12.08 -20.80
C SER A 4 14.28 13.16 -21.68
N ARG A 5 13.04 13.56 -21.38
CA ARG A 5 12.33 14.66 -22.04
C ARG A 5 11.93 15.70 -20.99
N PRO A 6 11.99 17.01 -21.31
CA PRO A 6 11.57 18.04 -20.36
C PRO A 6 10.08 17.91 -20.05
N TYR A 7 9.72 18.06 -18.78
CA TYR A 7 8.35 18.05 -18.30
C TYR A 7 8.08 19.34 -17.54
N THR A 8 7.11 20.13 -18.00
CA THR A 8 6.77 21.44 -17.39
C THR A 8 5.58 21.28 -16.48
N LEU A 9 5.74 21.68 -15.22
CA LEU A 9 4.73 21.58 -14.17
C LEU A 9 4.33 22.97 -13.69
N ARG A 10 3.03 23.19 -13.51
CA ARG A 10 2.52 24.36 -12.77
C ARG A 10 2.38 23.99 -11.30
N VAL A 11 2.97 24.80 -10.43
CA VAL A 11 2.87 24.67 -8.98
C VAL A 11 2.45 26.01 -8.38
N ALA A 12 1.75 25.97 -7.26
CA ALA A 12 1.40 27.16 -6.50
C ALA A 12 2.69 27.87 -5.99
N GLY A 13 2.63 29.18 -5.84
CA GLY A 13 3.81 30.00 -5.52
C GLY A 13 4.44 29.68 -4.16
N ASP A 14 3.61 29.36 -3.17
CA ASP A 14 4.01 28.89 -1.85
C ASP A 14 4.75 27.55 -1.91
N LEU A 15 4.23 26.60 -2.70
CA LEU A 15 4.87 25.30 -2.92
C LEU A 15 6.21 25.47 -3.65
N ARG A 16 6.28 26.37 -4.64
CA ARG A 16 7.55 26.68 -5.33
C ARG A 16 8.61 27.17 -4.36
N ALA A 17 8.28 28.13 -3.50
CA ALA A 17 9.22 28.66 -2.51
C ALA A 17 9.74 27.58 -1.55
N ARG A 18 8.85 26.68 -1.11
CA ARG A 18 9.23 25.54 -0.25
C ARG A 18 10.18 24.57 -0.97
N ILE A 19 9.91 24.26 -2.24
CA ILE A 19 10.77 23.39 -3.05
C ILE A 19 12.16 24.04 -3.21
N GLU A 20 12.23 25.33 -3.55
CA GLU A 20 13.50 26.04 -3.72
C GLU A 20 14.30 26.07 -2.39
N ALA A 21 13.64 26.31 -1.26
CA ALA A 21 14.28 26.32 0.05
C ALA A 21 14.83 24.93 0.44
N GLU A 22 14.06 23.86 0.22
CA GLU A 22 14.53 22.50 0.51
C GLU A 22 15.64 22.03 -0.45
N ALA A 23 15.54 22.41 -1.74
CA ALA A 23 16.58 22.11 -2.71
C ALA A 23 17.91 22.78 -2.34
N ALA A 24 17.87 24.02 -1.85
CA ALA A 24 19.03 24.74 -1.34
C ALA A 24 19.65 24.05 -0.10
N LYS A 25 18.83 23.60 0.86
CA LYS A 25 19.31 22.86 2.05
C LYS A 25 19.99 21.54 1.68
N LEU A 26 19.50 20.87 0.63
CA LEU A 26 20.00 19.59 0.15
C LEU A 26 21.09 19.72 -0.93
N GLU A 27 21.54 20.94 -1.21
CA GLU A 27 22.56 21.26 -2.23
C GLU A 27 22.27 20.62 -3.60
N CYS A 28 21.01 20.64 -4.01
CA CYS A 28 20.57 20.05 -5.27
C CYS A 28 19.67 21.00 -6.07
N SER A 29 19.43 20.71 -7.35
CA SER A 29 18.50 21.52 -8.12
C SER A 29 17.04 21.23 -7.71
N PRO A 30 16.13 22.21 -7.78
CA PRO A 30 14.69 21.97 -7.58
C PRO A 30 14.16 20.83 -8.45
N SER A 31 14.64 20.72 -9.69
CA SER A 31 14.29 19.64 -10.61
C SER A 31 14.73 18.27 -10.11
N ASP A 32 15.91 18.17 -9.47
CA ASP A 32 16.40 16.91 -8.90
C ASP A 32 15.59 16.51 -7.67
N LEU A 33 15.27 17.47 -6.81
CA LEU A 33 14.40 17.25 -5.66
C LEU A 33 13.03 16.71 -6.10
N ILE A 34 12.39 17.39 -7.06
CA ILE A 34 11.08 16.99 -7.59
C ILE A 34 11.15 15.60 -8.22
N ARG A 35 12.19 15.32 -9.03
CA ARG A 35 12.35 14.02 -9.67
C ARG A 35 12.48 12.89 -8.63
N ARG A 36 13.35 13.06 -7.64
CA ARG A 36 13.55 12.08 -6.55
C ARG A 36 12.26 11.85 -5.76
N ALA A 37 11.53 12.91 -5.44
CA ALA A 37 10.25 12.81 -4.74
C ALA A 37 9.20 12.01 -5.54
N ILE A 38 9.13 12.25 -6.86
CA ILE A 38 8.24 11.51 -7.75
C ILE A 38 8.66 10.04 -7.86
N GLU A 39 9.95 9.77 -8.07
CA GLU A 39 10.50 8.41 -8.12
C GLU A 39 10.18 7.64 -6.82
N GLN A 40 10.47 8.24 -5.67
CA GLN A 40 10.16 7.66 -4.35
C GLN A 40 8.67 7.40 -4.17
N HIS A 41 7.81 8.32 -4.58
CA HIS A 41 6.36 8.14 -4.49
C HIS A 41 5.88 6.98 -5.37
N LEU A 42 6.37 6.89 -6.61
CA LEU A 42 5.99 5.83 -7.54
C LEU A 42 6.52 4.46 -7.11
N ASP A 43 7.75 4.39 -6.63
CA ASP A 43 8.35 3.14 -6.14
C ASP A 43 7.73 2.69 -4.82
N GLY A 44 7.47 3.62 -3.90
CA GLY A 44 6.73 3.34 -2.66
C GLY A 44 5.34 2.77 -2.94
N ARG A 45 4.62 3.32 -3.93
CA ARG A 45 3.31 2.79 -4.36
C ARG A 45 3.42 1.38 -4.93
N LYS A 46 4.42 1.08 -5.76
CA LYS A 46 4.64 -0.29 -6.26
C LYS A 46 4.91 -1.29 -5.14
N LEU A 47 5.71 -0.90 -4.14
CA LEU A 47 6.00 -1.73 -2.99
C LEU A 47 4.76 -1.98 -2.14
N LEU A 48 3.95 -0.95 -1.91
CA LEU A 48 2.67 -1.07 -1.18
C LEU A 48 1.70 -1.98 -1.94
N GLU A 49 1.45 -1.73 -3.23
CA GLU A 49 0.55 -2.56 -4.05
C GLU A 49 1.04 -4.03 -4.15
N GLY A 50 2.36 -4.24 -4.24
CA GLY A 50 2.97 -5.57 -4.21
C GLY A 50 2.87 -6.25 -2.85
N SER A 51 3.03 -5.49 -1.76
CA SER A 51 2.89 -5.95 -0.39
C SER A 51 1.43 -6.30 -0.07
N GLU A 52 0.47 -5.46 -0.45
CA GLU A 52 -0.96 -5.71 -0.31
C GLU A 52 -1.38 -6.97 -1.04
N ARG A 53 -1.00 -7.14 -2.31
CA ARG A 53 -1.30 -8.38 -3.06
C ARG A 53 -0.66 -9.62 -2.43
N ARG A 54 0.56 -9.49 -1.88
CA ARG A 54 1.22 -10.60 -1.17
C ARG A 54 0.49 -10.94 0.12
N HIS A 55 0.10 -9.93 0.90
CA HIS A 55 -0.66 -10.12 2.14
C HIS A 55 -2.03 -10.75 1.87
N LEU A 56 -2.75 -10.30 0.85
CA LEU A 56 -4.00 -10.92 0.42
C LEU A 56 -3.79 -12.39 0.07
N ARG A 57 -2.76 -12.71 -0.73
CA ARG A 57 -2.47 -14.09 -1.13
C ARG A 57 -2.14 -15.00 0.06
N VAL A 58 -1.34 -14.51 1.03
CA VAL A 58 -1.01 -15.29 2.24
C VAL A 58 -2.25 -15.44 3.13
N THR A 59 -3.08 -14.41 3.23
CA THR A 59 -4.34 -14.46 3.99
C THR A 59 -5.28 -15.51 3.43
N GLU A 60 -5.48 -15.53 2.11
CA GLU A 60 -6.30 -16.54 1.44
C GLU A 60 -5.74 -17.95 1.60
N TYR A 61 -4.43 -18.11 1.47
CA TYR A 61 -3.78 -19.40 1.72
C TYR A 61 -4.07 -19.92 3.13
N MET A 62 -3.94 -19.05 4.14
CA MET A 62 -4.25 -19.41 5.53
C MET A 62 -5.73 -19.76 5.73
N GLN A 63 -6.65 -18.99 5.14
CA GLN A 63 -8.09 -19.25 5.25
C GLN A 63 -8.45 -20.60 4.64
N VAL A 64 -7.94 -20.91 3.44
CA VAL A 64 -8.18 -22.20 2.78
C VAL A 64 -7.57 -23.35 3.58
N ALA A 65 -6.35 -23.20 4.07
CA ALA A 65 -5.69 -24.23 4.87
C ALA A 65 -6.45 -24.51 6.18
N LEU A 66 -6.90 -23.46 6.87
CA LEU A 66 -7.68 -23.59 8.10
C LEU A 66 -9.04 -24.26 7.85
N ASP A 67 -9.77 -23.88 6.80
CA ASP A 67 -11.05 -24.52 6.46
C ASP A 67 -10.85 -26.01 6.11
N ALA A 68 -9.76 -26.37 5.42
CA ALA A 68 -9.42 -27.78 5.18
C ALA A 68 -9.16 -28.54 6.49
N ILE A 69 -8.33 -28.00 7.38
CA ILE A 69 -8.00 -28.60 8.68
C ILE A 69 -9.25 -28.74 9.55
N ILE A 70 -10.12 -27.73 9.59
CA ILE A 70 -11.37 -27.75 10.37
C ILE A 70 -12.31 -28.80 9.80
N ARG A 71 -12.49 -28.88 8.48
CA ARG A 71 -13.36 -29.90 7.88
C ARG A 71 -12.88 -31.32 8.16
N GLU A 72 -11.57 -31.54 8.21
CA GLU A 72 -10.99 -32.85 8.47
C GLU A 72 -11.06 -33.24 9.95
N ASN A 73 -10.70 -32.33 10.86
CA ASN A 73 -10.48 -32.67 12.27
C ASN A 73 -11.61 -32.23 13.21
N HIS A 74 -12.33 -31.16 12.87
CA HIS A 74 -13.37 -30.55 13.70
C HIS A 74 -14.57 -30.05 12.88
N PRO A 75 -15.20 -30.92 12.05
CA PRO A 75 -16.28 -30.50 11.15
C PRO A 75 -17.47 -29.87 11.89
N GLU A 76 -17.71 -30.28 13.14
CA GLU A 76 -18.76 -29.76 14.03
C GLU A 76 -18.59 -28.27 14.37
N LEU A 77 -17.35 -27.75 14.34
CA LEU A 77 -17.07 -26.36 14.69
C LEU A 77 -17.27 -25.41 13.51
N ARG A 78 -17.41 -25.91 12.28
CA ARG A 78 -17.39 -25.08 11.07
C ARG A 78 -18.46 -24.00 11.06
N GLU A 79 -19.72 -24.35 11.34
CA GLU A 79 -20.83 -23.37 11.36
C GLU A 79 -20.66 -22.36 12.50
N THR A 80 -20.25 -22.83 13.69
CA THR A 80 -20.01 -21.96 14.86
C THR A 80 -18.94 -20.92 14.56
N LEU A 81 -17.84 -21.32 13.90
CA LEU A 81 -16.75 -20.42 13.55
C LEU A 81 -17.17 -19.37 12.51
N VAL A 82 -18.00 -19.74 11.53
CA VAL A 82 -18.56 -18.79 10.55
C VAL A 82 -19.45 -17.76 11.25
N LEU A 83 -20.36 -18.20 12.12
CA LEU A 83 -21.26 -17.30 12.87
C LEU A 83 -20.48 -16.34 13.78
N GLU A 84 -19.45 -16.83 14.48
CA GLU A 84 -18.63 -15.99 15.35
C GLU A 84 -17.76 -15.01 14.55
N ALA A 85 -17.27 -15.40 13.36
CA ALA A 85 -16.58 -14.49 12.46
C ALA A 85 -17.50 -13.35 12.01
N ASP A 86 -18.72 -13.65 11.57
CA ASP A 86 -19.72 -12.65 11.18
C ASP A 86 -20.06 -11.70 12.34
N ARG A 87 -20.24 -12.26 13.55
CA ARG A 87 -20.51 -11.47 14.76
C ARG A 87 -19.37 -10.49 15.06
N ARG A 88 -18.12 -10.93 14.95
CA ARG A 88 -16.93 -10.09 15.20
C ARG A 88 -16.74 -9.02 14.13
N MET A 89 -17.03 -9.34 12.87
CA MET A 89 -17.03 -8.35 11.78
C MET A 89 -18.02 -7.22 12.06
N LYS A 90 -19.24 -7.55 12.46
CA LYS A 90 -20.25 -6.55 12.88
C LYS A 90 -19.78 -5.72 14.07
N LEU A 91 -19.23 -6.38 15.10
CA LEU A 91 -18.87 -5.73 16.36
C LEU A 91 -17.65 -4.80 16.23
N HIS A 92 -16.62 -5.20 15.48
CA HIS A 92 -15.34 -4.49 15.44
C HIS A 92 -15.11 -3.68 14.16
N HIS A 93 -15.81 -4.01 13.08
CA HIS A 93 -15.55 -3.44 11.76
C HIS A 93 -16.80 -2.85 11.09
N GLY A 94 -17.97 -2.93 11.75
CA GLY A 94 -19.20 -2.23 11.32
C GLY A 94 -19.80 -2.71 9.99
N ALA A 95 -19.42 -3.90 9.54
CA ALA A 95 -19.93 -4.54 8.32
C ALA A 95 -21.32 -5.15 8.53
#